data_AF-A0ABD6C989-F1
#
_entry.id   AF-A0ABD6C989-F1
#
_cell.length_a   1.000
_cell.length_b   1.000
_cell.length_c   1.000
_cell.angle_alpha   90.00
_cell.angle_beta   90.00
_cell.angle_gamma   90.00
#
_symmetry.space_group_name_H-M   'P 1'
#
loop_
_entity.id
_entity.type
_entity.pdbx_description
1 polymer ?
#
loop_
_entity_poly.entity_id
_entity_poly.type
_entity_poly.pdbx_seq_one_letter_code
_entity_poly.pdbx_strand_id
1 'polypeptide(L)'
;MPLRGAGATSNPKTRPTLIAMITEEDCIEALREAAQILGESPTKAEYENLDITPSASTILRHCDGWNDAKEQAGLETNFSRGKRVQDKPDDVELPDGMEWAELSQDQRWHYRHKDENAERTLQRRTELRQWLHTLKSSSDGCSECNESDPACLDFHHLDGEDKEADVNKMVPRGYSKADIRAEVEKCELICANCHWKSHHTASDYMDSIEHVADPRASLETRATEEVATQLATAEIPLTKEERIRAWTHAYKRARGCHCCNEDAAICLQFHHNGEKRLGVGQMISDSYPIAEVLAEVEKCVVLCANCHRKEHYEVVPGESPSEE
;
A
#
# COMPACT_ATOMS: atom_id res chain seq x y z
N MET A 1 -84.05 -11.97 4.24
CA MET A 1 -83.91 -13.25 3.51
C MET A 1 -83.61 -12.94 2.05
N PRO A 2 -82.79 -13.74 1.33
CA PRO A 2 -81.82 -14.78 1.72
C PRO A 2 -80.35 -14.34 1.43
N LEU A 3 -79.29 -14.77 2.11
CA LEU A 3 -78.70 -16.10 2.42
C LEU A 3 -77.87 -16.75 1.29
N ARG A 4 -76.54 -16.85 1.55
CA ARG A 4 -75.58 -17.97 1.36
C ARG A 4 -74.16 -17.34 1.33
N GLY A 5 -73.11 -17.78 2.04
CA GLY A 5 -72.86 -18.96 2.87
C GLY A 5 -71.42 -19.46 2.60
N ALA A 6 -70.70 -19.79 3.68
CA ALA A 6 -69.40 -20.49 3.77
C ALA A 6 -68.12 -19.68 3.42
N GLY A 7 -67.01 -19.77 4.15
CA GLY A 7 -66.68 -20.58 5.33
C GLY A 7 -65.27 -20.20 5.80
N ALA A 8 -65.09 -20.04 7.11
CA ALA A 8 -63.80 -19.78 7.73
C ALA A 8 -62.94 -21.06 7.70
N THR A 9 -61.72 -20.96 7.20
CA THR A 9 -60.64 -21.91 7.48
C THR A 9 -59.50 -21.17 8.14
N SER A 10 -59.62 -21.08 9.46
CA SER A 10 -58.50 -20.80 10.36
C SER A 10 -57.36 -21.76 10.06
N ASN A 11 -56.23 -21.21 9.63
CA ASN A 11 -54.99 -21.95 9.41
C ASN A 11 -54.54 -22.62 10.73
N PRO A 12 -54.56 -23.96 10.84
CA PRO A 12 -54.16 -24.62 12.07
C PRO A 12 -52.64 -24.57 12.17
N LYS A 13 -52.18 -23.66 13.02
CA LYS A 13 -51.05 -23.78 13.97
C LYS A 13 -50.03 -24.87 13.58
N THR A 14 -48.86 -24.39 13.17
CA THR A 14 -47.56 -24.90 13.59
C THR A 14 -47.69 -26.03 14.62
N ARG A 15 -47.43 -27.27 14.18
CA ARG A 15 -47.23 -28.39 15.10
C ARG A 15 -46.15 -27.96 16.09
N PRO A 16 -46.42 -27.94 17.41
CA PRO A 16 -45.35 -27.88 18.37
C PRO A 16 -44.62 -29.21 18.23
N THR A 17 -43.43 -29.19 17.63
CA THR A 17 -42.48 -30.26 17.88
C THR A 17 -42.27 -30.23 19.38
N LEU A 18 -42.74 -31.26 20.08
CA LEU A 18 -42.33 -31.53 21.44
C LEU A 18 -40.80 -31.70 21.37
N ILE A 19 -40.06 -30.60 21.58
CA ILE A 19 -38.66 -30.67 21.93
C ILE A 19 -38.71 -31.37 23.29
N ALA A 20 -38.45 -32.67 23.31
CA ALA A 20 -38.18 -33.37 24.55
C ALA A 20 -37.16 -32.52 25.29
N MET A 21 -37.50 -32.06 26.49
CA MET A 21 -36.55 -31.31 27.31
C MET A 21 -35.46 -32.31 27.68
N ILE A 22 -34.38 -32.31 26.90
CA ILE A 22 -33.20 -33.14 27.14
C ILE A 22 -32.75 -32.86 28.57
N THR A 23 -32.74 -33.91 29.37
CA THR A 23 -32.36 -33.86 30.78
C THR A 23 -30.86 -34.13 30.93
N GLU A 24 -30.34 -33.88 32.12
CA GLU A 24 -28.96 -34.25 32.47
C GLU A 24 -28.76 -35.77 32.38
N GLU A 25 -29.76 -36.56 32.78
CA GLU A 25 -29.74 -38.02 32.68
C GLU A 25 -29.63 -38.50 31.21
N ASP A 26 -30.35 -37.86 30.29
CA ASP A 26 -30.28 -38.19 28.85
C ASP A 26 -28.87 -37.93 28.29
N CYS A 27 -28.17 -36.91 28.81
CA CYS A 27 -26.80 -36.59 28.43
C CYS A 27 -25.80 -37.63 28.96
N ILE A 28 -26.02 -38.12 30.19
CA ILE A 28 -25.18 -39.15 30.83
C ILE A 28 -25.34 -40.50 30.13
N GLU A 29 -26.57 -40.91 29.82
CA GLU A 29 -26.85 -42.17 29.12
C GLU A 29 -26.25 -42.18 27.72
N ALA A 30 -26.35 -41.07 26.99
CA ALA A 30 -25.72 -40.96 25.66
C ALA A 30 -24.19 -41.10 25.71
N LEU A 31 -23.54 -40.60 26.76
CA LEU A 31 -22.10 -40.82 26.97
C LEU A 31 -21.76 -42.29 27.27
N ARG A 32 -22.60 -42.98 28.04
CA ARG A 32 -22.44 -44.42 28.32
C ARG A 32 -22.63 -45.25 27.05
N GLU A 33 -23.62 -44.91 26.23
CA GLU A 33 -23.86 -45.54 24.93
C GLU A 33 -22.66 -45.33 23.99
N ALA A 34 -22.15 -44.09 23.90
CA ALA A 34 -20.95 -43.80 23.12
C ALA A 34 -19.74 -44.60 23.59
N ALA A 35 -19.55 -44.73 24.91
CA ALA A 35 -18.47 -45.53 25.48
C ALA A 35 -18.62 -47.03 25.18
N GLN A 36 -19.85 -47.54 25.18
CA GLN A 36 -20.14 -48.93 24.82
C GLN A 36 -19.83 -49.22 23.35
N ILE A 37 -20.16 -48.27 22.46
CA ILE A 37 -19.89 -48.39 21.01
C ILE A 37 -18.40 -48.37 20.72
N LEU A 38 -17.65 -47.47 21.36
CA LEU A 38 -16.21 -47.33 21.15
C LEU A 38 -15.37 -48.34 21.93
N GLY A 39 -15.95 -48.97 22.98
CA GLY A 39 -15.24 -49.86 23.89
C GLY A 39 -14.31 -49.13 24.87
N GLU A 40 -14.30 -47.79 24.85
CA GLU A 40 -13.49 -46.93 25.71
C GLU A 40 -14.19 -45.59 25.98
N SER A 41 -13.61 -44.79 26.88
CA SER A 41 -14.17 -43.51 27.29
C SER A 41 -14.05 -42.45 26.18
N PRO A 42 -15.16 -41.95 25.58
CA PRO A 42 -15.12 -41.13 24.36
C PRO A 42 -14.42 -39.79 24.55
N THR A 43 -13.58 -39.39 23.58
CA THR A 43 -13.25 -37.97 23.40
C THR A 43 -14.44 -37.22 22.82
N LYS A 44 -14.46 -35.89 22.95
CA LYS A 44 -15.52 -35.06 22.37
C LYS A 44 -15.61 -35.25 20.84
N ALA A 45 -14.46 -35.32 20.16
CA ALA A 45 -14.41 -35.49 18.71
C ALA A 45 -14.91 -36.87 18.28
N GLU A 46 -14.59 -37.94 19.01
CA GLU A 46 -15.12 -39.28 18.73
C GLU A 46 -16.62 -39.34 18.93
N TYR A 47 -17.14 -38.75 20.01
CA TYR A 47 -18.57 -38.66 20.26
C TYR A 47 -19.32 -37.93 19.14
N GLU A 48 -18.79 -36.80 18.65
CA GLU A 48 -19.40 -36.03 17.55
C GLU A 48 -19.44 -36.80 16.22
N ASN A 49 -18.60 -37.84 16.06
CA ASN A 49 -18.63 -38.73 14.90
C ASN A 49 -19.63 -39.89 15.06
N LEU A 50 -20.21 -40.07 16.25
CA LEU A 50 -21.28 -41.04 16.48
C LEU A 50 -22.64 -40.38 16.21
N ASP A 51 -23.55 -41.12 15.56
CA ASP A 51 -24.92 -40.66 15.31
C ASP A 51 -25.81 -40.84 16.56
N ILE A 52 -25.38 -40.22 17.67
CA ILE A 52 -26.01 -40.32 18.99
C ILE A 52 -26.61 -38.97 19.39
N THR A 53 -27.80 -39.00 19.97
CA THR A 53 -28.47 -37.82 20.52
C THR A 53 -28.51 -37.90 22.04
N PRO A 54 -28.21 -36.81 22.77
CA PRO A 54 -28.08 -35.42 22.31
C PRO A 54 -26.67 -35.04 21.84
N SER A 55 -26.54 -33.89 21.15
CA SER A 55 -25.23 -33.45 20.63
C SER A 55 -24.23 -33.09 21.74
N ALA A 56 -22.93 -33.12 21.45
CA ALA A 56 -21.89 -32.80 22.43
C ALA A 56 -22.06 -31.40 23.05
N SER A 57 -22.49 -30.41 22.26
CA SER A 57 -22.82 -29.05 22.74
C SER A 57 -24.01 -29.03 23.69
N THR A 58 -24.95 -29.97 23.57
CA THR A 58 -26.08 -30.09 24.49
C THR A 58 -25.60 -30.67 25.82
N ILE A 59 -24.80 -31.73 25.80
CA ILE A 59 -24.18 -32.31 27.01
C ILE A 59 -23.40 -31.25 27.79
N LEU A 60 -22.56 -30.47 27.11
CA LEU A 60 -21.79 -29.36 27.70
C LEU A 60 -22.66 -28.31 28.41
N ARG A 61 -23.88 -28.07 27.94
CA ARG A 61 -24.80 -27.07 28.51
C ARG A 61 -25.59 -27.62 29.69
N HIS A 62 -25.90 -28.91 29.69
CA HIS A 62 -26.76 -29.54 30.70
C HIS A 62 -25.97 -30.18 31.86
N CYS A 63 -24.68 -30.45 31.68
CA CYS A 63 -23.84 -31.15 32.65
C CYS A 63 -22.63 -30.30 33.14
N ASP A 64 -22.68 -28.97 33.02
CA ASP A 64 -21.64 -28.00 33.42
C ASP A 64 -20.22 -28.19 32.84
N GLY A 65 -20.01 -29.21 32.01
CA GLY A 65 -18.72 -29.48 31.38
C GLY A 65 -18.66 -30.88 30.78
N TRP A 66 -17.79 -31.07 29.78
CA TRP A 66 -17.62 -32.39 29.14
C TRP A 66 -17.01 -33.43 30.10
N ASN A 67 -16.04 -33.01 30.91
CA ASN A 67 -15.42 -33.90 31.89
C ASN A 67 -16.36 -34.18 33.06
N ASP A 68 -17.15 -33.20 33.51
CA ASP A 68 -18.15 -33.39 34.56
C ASP A 68 -19.23 -34.40 34.10
N ALA A 69 -19.70 -34.28 32.85
CA ALA A 69 -20.62 -35.26 32.26
C ALA A 69 -20.03 -36.68 32.20
N LYS A 70 -18.75 -36.82 31.84
CA LYS A 70 -18.05 -38.11 31.83
C LYS A 70 -17.86 -38.68 33.23
N GLU A 71 -17.57 -37.85 34.22
CA GLU A 71 -17.46 -38.28 35.62
C GLU A 71 -18.80 -38.80 36.15
N GLN A 72 -19.90 -38.10 35.89
CA GLN A 72 -21.26 -38.55 36.21
C GLN A 72 -21.65 -39.84 35.47
N ALA A 73 -21.15 -40.03 34.24
CA ALA A 73 -21.31 -41.27 33.48
C ALA A 73 -20.46 -42.45 33.98
N GLY A 74 -19.52 -42.22 34.90
CA GLY A 74 -18.57 -43.24 35.37
C GLY A 74 -17.45 -43.53 34.38
N LEU A 75 -17.15 -42.58 33.48
CA LEU A 75 -16.19 -42.71 32.39
C LEU A 75 -14.89 -41.95 32.72
N GLU A 76 -13.75 -42.46 32.24
CA GLU A 76 -12.46 -41.81 32.48
C GLU A 76 -12.41 -40.40 31.87
N THR A 77 -12.03 -39.39 32.65
CA THR A 77 -11.92 -38.00 32.19
C THR A 77 -10.51 -37.71 31.67
N ASN A 78 -10.45 -36.92 30.59
CA ASN A 78 -9.19 -36.43 30.06
C ASN A 78 -9.09 -34.94 30.35
N PHE A 79 -8.32 -34.60 31.39
CA PHE A 79 -7.90 -33.22 31.60
C PHE A 79 -6.85 -32.88 30.55
N SER A 80 -6.98 -31.72 29.89
CA SER A 80 -5.91 -31.21 29.04
C SER A 80 -4.72 -30.87 29.94
N ARG A 81 -3.78 -31.82 30.09
CA ARG A 81 -2.58 -31.70 30.93
C ARG A 81 -1.44 -30.96 30.21
N GLY A 82 -1.67 -30.48 28.99
CA GLY A 82 -0.70 -29.71 28.23
C GLY A 82 -0.60 -28.26 28.69
N LYS A 83 0.58 -27.65 28.53
CA LYS A 83 0.71 -26.18 28.65
C LYS A 83 -0.27 -25.53 27.66
N ARG A 84 -1.11 -24.61 28.14
CA ARG A 84 -2.04 -23.84 27.30
C ARG A 84 -1.31 -22.93 26.31
N VAL A 85 -0.09 -22.52 26.65
CA VAL A 85 0.81 -21.73 25.80
C VAL A 85 2.00 -22.60 25.44
N GLN A 86 2.22 -22.80 24.13
CA GLN A 86 3.40 -23.48 23.62
C GLN A 86 4.65 -22.63 23.84
N ASP A 87 5.80 -23.28 23.96
CA ASP A 87 7.08 -22.59 24.13
C ASP A 87 7.40 -21.72 22.88
N LYS A 88 8.23 -20.69 23.08
CA LYS A 88 8.60 -19.75 22.01
C LYS A 88 9.43 -20.49 20.96
N PRO A 89 9.09 -20.41 19.66
CA PRO A 89 9.96 -20.89 18.60
C PRO A 89 11.34 -20.19 18.61
N ASP A 90 12.40 -20.90 18.23
CA ASP A 90 13.78 -20.39 18.27
C ASP A 90 14.02 -19.27 17.25
N ASP A 91 13.33 -19.34 16.12
CA ASP A 91 13.35 -18.41 14.99
C ASP A 91 12.58 -17.10 15.22
N VAL A 92 11.85 -16.98 16.32
CA VAL A 92 11.06 -15.78 16.64
C VAL A 92 11.82 -14.87 17.61
N GLU A 93 12.20 -13.69 17.13
CA GLU A 93 12.78 -12.62 17.94
C GLU A 93 11.69 -11.71 18.54
N LEU A 94 11.79 -11.44 19.85
CA LEU A 94 10.90 -10.53 20.57
C LEU A 94 11.66 -9.26 20.99
N PRO A 95 11.01 -8.08 20.98
CA PRO A 95 11.60 -6.86 21.52
C PRO A 95 11.93 -6.96 23.02
N ASP A 96 12.90 -6.17 23.46
CA ASP A 96 13.31 -6.09 24.87
C ASP A 96 12.12 -5.80 25.80
N GLY A 97 12.00 -6.60 26.87
CA GLY A 97 10.95 -6.48 27.88
C GLY A 97 9.63 -7.18 27.54
N MET A 98 9.56 -7.96 26.44
CA MET A 98 8.39 -8.78 26.12
C MET A 98 8.63 -10.27 26.42
N GLU A 99 7.70 -10.88 27.13
CA GLU A 99 7.74 -12.31 27.47
C GLU A 99 6.72 -13.11 26.65
N TRP A 100 7.17 -14.15 25.94
CA TRP A 100 6.31 -14.98 25.08
C TRP A 100 5.11 -15.58 25.82
N ALA A 101 5.30 -15.96 27.09
CA ALA A 101 4.24 -16.51 27.93
C ALA A 101 3.13 -15.50 28.27
N GLU A 102 3.42 -14.20 28.19
CA GLU A 102 2.50 -13.12 28.56
C GLU A 102 1.78 -12.52 27.34
N LEU A 103 2.28 -12.78 26.13
CA LEU A 103 1.65 -12.31 24.90
C LEU A 103 0.22 -12.86 24.72
N SER A 104 -0.63 -12.12 24.03
CA SER A 104 -1.92 -12.63 23.56
C SER A 104 -1.72 -13.68 22.45
N GLN A 105 -2.77 -14.44 22.14
CA GLN A 105 -2.74 -15.35 20.99
C GLN A 105 -2.40 -14.61 19.69
N ASP A 106 -3.01 -13.44 19.47
CA ASP A 106 -2.80 -12.62 18.27
C ASP A 106 -1.38 -12.05 18.20
N GLN A 107 -0.81 -11.62 19.33
CA GLN A 107 0.57 -11.13 19.38
C GLN A 107 1.56 -12.25 19.04
N ARG A 108 1.38 -13.45 19.60
CA ARG A 108 2.20 -14.62 19.25
C ARG A 108 2.07 -14.98 17.76
N TRP A 109 0.86 -14.90 17.22
CA TRP A 109 0.63 -15.11 15.79
C TRP A 109 1.35 -14.06 14.95
N HIS A 110 1.27 -12.78 15.32
CA HIS A 110 1.94 -11.68 14.62
C HIS A 110 3.46 -11.88 14.57
N TYR A 111 4.10 -12.16 15.70
CA TYR A 111 5.56 -12.34 15.75
C TYR A 111 6.01 -13.61 15.01
N ARG A 112 5.21 -14.68 15.03
CA ARG A 112 5.51 -15.89 14.28
C ARG A 112 5.45 -15.67 12.76
N HIS A 113 4.49 -14.87 12.29
CA HIS A 113 4.27 -14.68 10.85
C HIS A 113 4.76 -13.32 10.38
N LYS A 114 5.64 -12.65 11.13
CA LYS A 114 6.12 -11.29 10.80
C LYS A 114 6.79 -11.28 9.43
N ASP A 115 7.71 -12.21 9.19
CA ASP A 115 8.47 -12.30 7.96
C ASP A 115 7.58 -12.74 6.78
N GLU A 116 6.73 -13.74 6.98
CA GLU A 116 5.74 -14.16 5.99
C GLU A 116 4.77 -13.02 5.62
N ASN A 117 4.29 -12.24 6.59
CA ASN A 117 3.41 -11.11 6.36
C ASN A 117 4.14 -9.96 5.64
N ALA A 118 5.41 -9.73 5.98
CA ALA A 118 6.27 -8.77 5.29
C ALA A 118 6.49 -9.20 3.83
N GLU A 119 6.77 -10.47 3.59
CA GLU A 119 6.94 -11.04 2.25
C GLU A 119 5.64 -10.97 1.44
N ARG A 120 4.50 -11.36 2.01
CA ARG A 120 3.18 -11.19 1.37
C ARG A 120 2.89 -9.74 1.02
N THR A 121 3.25 -8.80 1.90
CA THR A 121 3.07 -7.37 1.66
C THR A 121 3.98 -6.89 0.53
N LEU A 122 5.23 -7.34 0.50
CA LEU A 122 6.17 -7.02 -0.57
C LEU A 122 5.71 -7.58 -1.91
N GLN A 123 5.32 -8.86 -1.95
CA GLN A 123 4.80 -9.53 -3.13
C GLN A 123 3.56 -8.81 -3.69
N ARG A 124 2.58 -8.52 -2.83
CA ARG A 124 1.40 -7.75 -3.23
C ARG A 124 1.75 -6.39 -3.81
N ARG A 125 2.71 -5.67 -3.21
CA ARG A 125 3.17 -4.37 -3.73
C ARG A 125 3.83 -4.53 -5.10
N THR A 126 4.63 -5.56 -5.29
CA THR A 126 5.25 -5.88 -6.59
C THR A 126 4.20 -6.19 -7.65
N GLU A 127 3.23 -7.05 -7.36
CA GLU A 127 2.12 -7.38 -8.27
C GLU A 127 1.29 -6.15 -8.66
N LEU A 128 1.01 -5.25 -7.71
CA LEU A 128 0.28 -4.01 -8.00
C LEU A 128 1.10 -3.06 -8.88
N ARG A 129 2.42 -2.94 -8.65
CA ARG A 129 3.30 -2.13 -9.52
C ARG A 129 3.37 -2.70 -10.92
N GLN A 130 3.51 -4.03 -11.07
CA GLN A 130 3.47 -4.70 -12.38
C GLN A 130 2.15 -4.44 -13.09
N TRP A 131 1.03 -4.58 -12.37
CA TRP A 131 -0.29 -4.33 -12.96
C TRP A 131 -0.46 -2.87 -13.42
N LEU A 132 -0.02 -1.89 -12.64
CA LEU A 132 -0.03 -0.48 -13.05
C LEU A 132 0.91 -0.23 -14.24
N HIS A 133 2.07 -0.87 -14.26
CA HIS A 133 2.99 -0.82 -15.39
C HIS A 133 2.33 -1.36 -16.65
N THR A 134 1.73 -2.55 -16.60
CA THR A 134 0.99 -3.13 -17.73
C THR A 134 -0.11 -2.22 -18.24
N LEU A 135 -0.86 -1.56 -17.35
CA LEU A 135 -1.87 -0.58 -17.76
C LEU A 135 -1.25 0.57 -18.56
N LYS A 136 -0.12 1.13 -18.08
CA LYS A 136 0.63 2.18 -18.78
C LYS A 136 1.22 1.70 -20.10
N SER A 137 1.76 0.47 -20.17
CA SER A 137 2.31 -0.11 -21.40
C SER A 137 1.25 -0.41 -22.45
N SER A 138 0.03 -0.73 -22.01
CA SER A 138 -1.09 -1.06 -22.90
C SER A 138 -1.87 0.16 -23.41
N SER A 139 -1.51 1.37 -22.98
CA SER A 139 -2.17 2.61 -23.39
C SER A 139 -1.53 3.19 -24.66
N ASP A 140 -2.16 4.23 -25.21
CA ASP A 140 -1.63 4.99 -26.34
C ASP A 140 -0.47 5.95 -25.94
N GLY A 141 -0.01 5.89 -24.69
CA GLY A 141 1.02 6.78 -24.14
C GLY A 141 0.44 8.04 -23.49
N CYS A 142 1.22 9.13 -23.53
CA CYS A 142 0.84 10.43 -22.99
C CYS A 142 -0.25 11.09 -23.84
N SER A 143 -1.30 11.63 -23.21
CA SER A 143 -2.38 12.36 -23.93
C SER A 143 -1.89 13.64 -24.62
N GLU A 144 -0.83 14.27 -24.10
CA GLU A 144 -0.31 15.57 -24.56
C GLU A 144 0.90 15.49 -25.52
N CYS A 145 1.55 14.34 -25.67
CA CYS A 145 2.75 14.20 -26.51
C CYS A 145 3.04 12.75 -26.91
N ASN A 146 4.05 12.51 -27.75
CA ASN A 146 4.41 11.18 -28.25
C ASN A 146 5.21 10.29 -27.28
N GLU A 147 5.34 10.64 -25.99
CA GLU A 147 5.99 9.77 -25.01
C GLU A 147 5.08 8.58 -24.67
N SER A 148 5.59 7.37 -24.83
CA SER A 148 4.86 6.12 -24.55
C SER A 148 5.57 5.21 -23.55
N ASP A 149 6.77 5.59 -23.07
CA ASP A 149 7.51 4.79 -22.10
C ASP A 149 6.77 4.76 -20.74
N PRO A 150 6.33 3.58 -20.25
CA PRO A 150 5.60 3.45 -18.99
C PRO A 150 6.33 4.03 -17.77
N ALA A 151 7.66 4.05 -17.79
CA ALA A 151 8.47 4.64 -16.72
C ALA A 151 8.27 6.17 -16.63
N CYS A 152 7.94 6.80 -17.76
CA CYS A 152 7.70 8.24 -17.86
C CYS A 152 6.26 8.66 -17.56
N LEU A 153 5.30 7.74 -17.65
CA LEU A 153 3.86 8.05 -17.58
C LEU A 153 3.36 8.13 -16.14
N ASP A 154 2.45 9.07 -15.87
CA ASP A 154 1.74 9.27 -14.62
C ASP A 154 0.24 9.35 -14.85
N PHE A 155 -0.51 8.91 -13.84
CA PHE A 155 -1.95 9.13 -13.75
C PHE A 155 -2.19 10.54 -13.19
N HIS A 156 -2.71 11.43 -14.02
CA HIS A 156 -3.02 12.81 -13.70
C HIS A 156 -4.53 12.99 -13.56
N HIS A 157 -4.97 13.55 -12.44
CA HIS A 157 -6.36 13.91 -12.22
C HIS A 157 -6.68 15.22 -12.93
N LEU A 158 -7.82 15.28 -13.61
CA LEU A 158 -8.34 16.51 -14.19
C LEU A 158 -8.83 17.47 -13.09
N ASP A 159 -8.74 18.77 -13.34
CA ASP A 159 -9.16 19.80 -12.38
C ASP A 159 -10.64 19.64 -12.00
N GLY A 160 -10.90 19.61 -10.69
CA GLY A 160 -12.26 19.50 -10.14
C GLY A 160 -12.73 18.06 -9.90
N GLU A 161 -11.90 17.04 -10.13
CA GLU A 161 -12.23 15.68 -9.75
C GLU A 161 -11.96 15.41 -8.26
N ASP A 162 -12.93 14.78 -7.59
CA ASP A 162 -12.79 14.28 -6.22
C ASP A 162 -11.86 13.06 -6.20
N LYS A 163 -10.56 13.34 -6.03
CA LYS A 163 -9.52 12.32 -5.83
C LYS A 163 -9.49 11.84 -4.40
N GLU A 164 -9.37 10.52 -4.20
CA GLU A 164 -9.17 9.95 -2.86
C GLU A 164 -7.69 10.02 -2.47
N ALA A 165 -6.81 9.67 -3.41
CA ALA A 165 -5.36 9.72 -3.25
C ALA A 165 -4.65 9.65 -4.61
N ASP A 166 -3.44 10.18 -4.69
CA ASP A 166 -2.61 9.98 -5.89
C ASP A 166 -2.35 8.49 -6.11
N VAL A 167 -2.61 7.96 -7.32
CA VAL A 167 -2.45 6.53 -7.66
C VAL A 167 -1.08 5.98 -7.27
N ASN A 168 -0.02 6.76 -7.47
CA ASN A 168 1.36 6.42 -7.10
C ASN A 168 1.54 6.19 -5.58
N LYS A 169 0.70 6.78 -4.73
CA LYS A 169 0.72 6.63 -3.26
C LYS A 169 -0.19 5.52 -2.74
N MET A 170 -1.13 5.02 -3.55
CA MET A 170 -2.10 4.01 -3.12
C MET A 170 -1.45 2.64 -2.87
N VAL A 171 -0.49 2.23 -3.71
CA VAL A 171 0.24 0.96 -3.56
C VAL A 171 1.00 0.86 -2.22
N PRO A 172 1.90 1.80 -1.86
CA PRO A 172 2.60 1.72 -0.58
C PRO A 172 1.66 1.82 0.63
N ARG A 173 0.53 2.53 0.49
CA ARG A 173 -0.51 2.67 1.53
C ARG A 173 -1.45 1.47 1.67
N GLY A 174 -1.35 0.46 0.79
CA GLY A 174 -2.07 -0.81 0.95
C GLY A 174 -3.51 -0.82 0.46
N TYR A 175 -3.89 0.10 -0.42
CA TYR A 175 -5.22 0.15 -1.04
C TYR A 175 -5.54 -1.11 -1.84
N SER A 176 -6.82 -1.47 -1.95
CA SER A 176 -7.23 -2.64 -2.72
C SER A 176 -7.03 -2.39 -4.22
N LYS A 177 -6.88 -3.46 -5.01
CA LYS A 177 -6.80 -3.34 -6.47
C LYS A 177 -8.05 -2.68 -7.08
N ALA A 178 -9.20 -2.88 -6.45
CA ALA A 178 -10.46 -2.28 -6.88
C ALA A 178 -10.47 -0.76 -6.68
N ASP A 179 -10.02 -0.28 -5.51
CA ASP A 179 -9.95 1.16 -5.21
C ASP A 179 -8.94 1.84 -6.14
N ILE A 180 -7.78 1.21 -6.37
CA ILE A 180 -6.78 1.74 -7.29
C ILE A 180 -7.34 1.83 -8.71
N ARG A 181 -8.12 0.82 -9.16
CA ARG A 181 -8.76 0.87 -10.49
C ARG A 181 -9.77 2.02 -10.59
N ALA A 182 -10.64 2.17 -9.60
CA ALA A 182 -11.64 3.23 -9.59
C ALA A 182 -11.00 4.62 -9.63
N GLU A 183 -9.82 4.79 -9.00
CA GLU A 183 -9.07 6.03 -9.06
C GLU A 183 -8.32 6.22 -10.40
N VAL A 184 -7.83 5.15 -11.01
CA VAL A 184 -7.21 5.22 -12.35
C VAL A 184 -8.21 5.65 -13.42
N GLU A 185 -9.48 5.24 -13.33
CA GLU A 185 -10.55 5.60 -14.29
C GLU A 185 -10.87 7.10 -14.32
N LYS A 186 -10.48 7.84 -13.27
CA LYS A 186 -10.58 9.30 -13.13
C LYS A 186 -9.39 10.06 -13.69
N CYS A 187 -8.32 9.35 -14.05
CA CYS A 187 -7.06 9.96 -14.44
C CYS A 187 -6.89 9.95 -15.97
N GLU A 188 -6.32 11.02 -16.50
CA GLU A 188 -5.64 10.96 -17.79
C GLU A 188 -4.20 10.49 -17.61
N LEU A 189 -3.63 9.89 -18.66
CA LEU A 189 -2.26 9.42 -18.63
C LEU A 189 -1.35 10.44 -19.33
N ILE A 190 -0.46 11.07 -18.59
CA ILE A 190 0.50 12.05 -19.14
C ILE A 190 1.93 11.73 -18.73
N CYS A 191 2.91 12.10 -19.55
CA CYS A 191 4.30 11.94 -19.17
C CYS A 191 4.72 12.97 -18.10
N ALA A 192 5.78 12.65 -17.36
CA ALA A 192 6.29 13.50 -16.30
C ALA A 192 6.58 14.94 -16.78
N ASN A 193 7.18 15.11 -17.97
CA ASN A 193 7.42 16.44 -18.54
C ASN A 193 6.12 17.23 -18.78
N CYS A 194 5.08 16.60 -19.36
CA CYS A 194 3.78 17.26 -19.56
C CYS A 194 3.08 17.54 -18.23
N HIS A 195 3.21 16.64 -17.25
CA HIS A 195 2.70 16.84 -15.90
C HIS A 195 3.37 18.06 -15.23
N TRP A 196 4.68 18.24 -15.36
CA TRP A 196 5.36 19.45 -14.86
C TRP A 196 4.82 20.71 -15.56
N LYS A 197 4.63 20.67 -16.88
CA LYS A 197 4.10 21.79 -17.64
C LYS A 197 2.70 22.20 -17.17
N SER A 198 1.79 21.25 -16.94
CA SER A 198 0.40 21.55 -16.52
C SER A 198 0.31 22.24 -15.15
N HIS A 199 1.12 21.81 -14.17
CA HIS A 199 1.16 22.45 -12.84
C HIS A 199 1.83 23.84 -12.85
N HIS A 200 2.71 24.11 -13.82
CA HIS A 200 3.45 25.37 -13.89
C HIS A 200 2.83 26.42 -14.82
N THR A 201 1.96 26.03 -15.77
CA THR A 201 1.17 26.98 -16.57
C THR A 201 0.12 27.74 -15.76
N ALA A 202 -0.26 27.24 -14.58
CA ALA A 202 -1.30 27.83 -13.72
C ALA A 202 -0.76 28.71 -12.58
N SER A 203 0.55 28.82 -12.39
CA SER A 203 1.15 29.65 -11.33
C SER A 203 1.87 30.84 -11.93
N ASP A 204 1.29 32.03 -11.74
CA ASP A 204 1.80 33.38 -12.04
C ASP A 204 3.21 33.71 -11.45
N TYR A 205 3.93 32.72 -10.90
CA TYR A 205 5.20 32.91 -10.20
C TYR A 205 6.40 33.05 -11.15
N MET A 206 6.34 32.53 -12.38
CA MET A 206 7.49 32.49 -13.31
C MET A 206 7.62 33.67 -14.25
N ASP A 207 6.53 34.37 -14.59
CA ASP A 207 6.58 35.62 -15.38
C ASP A 207 7.42 36.70 -14.68
N SER A 208 7.52 36.64 -13.35
CA SER A 208 8.37 37.51 -12.54
C SER A 208 9.87 37.18 -12.62
N ILE A 209 10.25 35.96 -13.02
CA ILE A 209 11.66 35.52 -13.12
C ILE A 209 12.21 35.70 -14.54
N GLU A 210 11.39 35.57 -15.58
CA GLU A 210 11.82 35.81 -16.97
C GLU A 210 12.30 37.26 -17.20
N HIS A 211 11.80 38.23 -16.43
CA HIS A 211 12.31 39.62 -16.45
C HIS A 211 13.69 39.79 -15.79
N VAL A 212 14.15 38.84 -14.97
CA VAL A 212 15.42 38.93 -14.24
C VAL A 212 16.56 38.24 -14.99
N ALA A 213 16.26 37.31 -15.89
CA ALA A 213 17.25 36.52 -16.60
C ALA A 213 16.79 36.22 -18.03
N ASP A 214 16.89 37.19 -18.93
CA ASP A 214 16.98 36.92 -20.36
C ASP A 214 18.46 36.73 -20.75
N PRO A 215 18.95 35.50 -20.97
CA PRO A 215 20.31 35.25 -21.41
C PRO A 215 20.45 35.33 -22.93
N ARG A 216 19.37 35.57 -23.71
CA ARG A 216 19.46 35.63 -25.18
C ARG A 216 20.22 36.86 -25.69
N ALA A 217 20.60 37.80 -24.82
CA ALA A 217 21.46 38.92 -25.17
C ALA A 217 22.97 38.62 -25.15
N SER A 218 23.43 37.43 -24.75
CA SER A 218 24.88 37.13 -24.70
C SER A 218 25.23 35.67 -24.94
N LEU A 219 24.72 35.09 -26.03
CA LEU A 219 25.29 33.86 -26.58
C LEU A 219 26.57 34.19 -27.35
N GLU A 220 27.65 34.44 -26.61
CA GLU A 220 29.01 34.14 -27.04
C GLU A 220 29.93 34.25 -25.82
N THR A 221 30.56 33.12 -25.45
CA THR A 221 31.72 33.00 -24.52
C THR A 221 31.41 32.75 -23.03
N ARG A 222 31.69 31.52 -22.57
CA ARG A 222 32.24 31.10 -21.25
C ARG A 222 31.89 31.91 -19.96
N ALA A 223 30.70 32.47 -19.81
CA ALA A 223 30.35 33.33 -18.68
C ALA A 223 29.46 32.64 -17.63
N THR A 224 29.82 31.45 -17.13
CA THR A 224 29.06 30.80 -16.04
C THR A 224 29.28 31.46 -14.68
N GLU A 225 30.45 32.05 -14.41
CA GLU A 225 30.74 32.76 -13.16
C GLU A 225 30.30 34.23 -13.20
N GLU A 226 30.47 34.93 -14.33
CA GLU A 226 30.13 36.35 -14.47
C GLU A 226 28.62 36.59 -14.50
N VAL A 227 27.83 35.75 -15.20
CA VAL A 227 26.37 35.88 -15.22
C VAL A 227 25.77 35.55 -13.85
N ALA A 228 26.32 34.56 -13.14
CA ALA A 228 25.93 34.24 -11.76
C ALA A 228 26.27 35.38 -10.79
N THR A 229 27.42 36.04 -10.98
CA THR A 229 27.85 37.20 -10.18
C THR A 229 26.99 38.44 -10.49
N GLN A 230 26.64 38.69 -11.76
CA GLN A 230 25.80 39.81 -12.16
C GLN A 230 24.36 39.68 -11.64
N LEU A 231 23.79 38.46 -11.67
CA LEU A 231 22.49 38.14 -11.03
C LEU A 231 22.52 38.31 -9.51
N ALA A 232 23.70 38.16 -8.87
CA ALA A 232 23.87 38.40 -7.44
C ALA A 232 23.99 39.89 -7.08
N THR A 233 24.34 40.76 -8.05
CA THR A 233 24.59 42.20 -7.83
C THR A 233 23.48 43.14 -8.32
N ALA A 234 22.51 42.65 -9.10
CA ALA A 234 21.37 43.48 -9.52
C ALA A 234 20.54 43.88 -8.29
N GLU A 235 20.25 45.18 -8.13
CA GLU A 235 19.43 45.77 -7.05
C GLU A 235 17.94 45.37 -7.18
N ILE A 236 17.65 44.08 -7.23
CA ILE A 236 16.31 43.51 -7.19
C ILE A 236 16.14 42.96 -5.77
N PRO A 237 15.08 43.35 -5.02
CA PRO A 237 14.90 42.95 -3.63
C PRO A 237 14.40 41.50 -3.55
N LEU A 238 15.20 40.56 -4.07
CA LEU A 238 14.95 39.12 -3.96
C LEU A 238 15.49 38.59 -2.63
N THR A 239 14.79 37.63 -2.07
CA THR A 239 15.28 36.81 -0.96
C THR A 239 16.45 35.93 -1.42
N LYS A 240 17.23 35.40 -0.46
CA LYS A 240 18.29 34.41 -0.75
C LYS A 240 17.75 33.21 -1.54
N GLU A 241 16.55 32.75 -1.17
CA GLU A 241 15.90 31.60 -1.79
C GLU A 241 15.49 31.89 -3.24
N GLU A 242 14.88 33.04 -3.52
CA GLU A 242 14.50 33.45 -4.89
C GLU A 242 15.71 33.58 -5.80
N ARG A 243 16.82 34.16 -5.31
CA ARG A 243 18.07 34.22 -6.07
C ARG A 243 18.58 32.83 -6.46
N ILE A 244 18.57 31.88 -5.53
CA ILE A 244 19.05 30.53 -5.77
C ILE A 244 18.12 29.77 -6.74
N ARG A 245 16.80 29.95 -6.62
CA ARG A 245 15.81 29.38 -7.55
C ARG A 245 15.99 29.93 -8.97
N ALA A 246 16.12 31.26 -9.11
CA ALA A 246 16.36 31.91 -10.40
C ALA A 246 17.68 31.44 -11.04
N TRP A 247 18.76 31.40 -10.26
CA TRP A 247 20.04 30.85 -10.71
C TRP A 247 19.92 29.39 -11.16
N THR A 248 19.25 28.55 -10.37
CA THR A 248 19.03 27.13 -10.70
C THR A 248 18.24 26.96 -12.00
N HIS A 249 17.22 27.78 -12.21
CA HIS A 249 16.41 27.78 -13.42
C HIS A 249 17.26 28.16 -14.65
N ALA A 250 18.02 29.25 -14.55
CA ALA A 250 18.94 29.68 -15.61
C ALA A 250 20.02 28.62 -15.91
N TYR A 251 20.59 28.01 -14.88
CA TYR A 251 21.60 26.95 -14.99
C TYR A 251 21.07 25.74 -15.76
N LYS A 252 19.85 25.29 -15.43
CA LYS A 252 19.17 24.18 -16.11
C LYS A 252 18.86 24.54 -17.57
N ARG A 253 18.26 25.70 -17.83
CA ARG A 253 17.91 26.17 -19.19
C ARG A 253 19.12 26.24 -20.11
N ALA A 254 20.25 26.74 -19.59
CA ALA A 254 21.48 26.88 -20.37
C ALA A 254 22.11 25.54 -20.78
N ARG A 255 21.81 24.44 -20.07
CA ARG A 255 22.35 23.11 -20.35
C ARG A 255 21.39 22.22 -21.11
N GLY A 256 20.09 22.36 -20.89
CA GLY A 256 19.10 21.41 -21.40
C GLY A 256 19.26 20.01 -20.80
N CYS A 257 18.43 19.08 -21.26
CA CYS A 257 18.57 17.68 -20.91
C CYS A 257 19.82 17.08 -21.60
N HIS A 258 20.60 16.29 -20.85
CA HIS A 258 21.75 15.57 -21.40
C HIS A 258 21.36 14.47 -22.40
N CYS A 259 20.17 13.87 -22.26
CA CYS A 259 19.75 12.70 -23.03
C CYS A 259 18.74 12.99 -24.16
N CYS A 260 18.17 14.19 -24.22
CA CYS A 260 17.18 14.55 -25.25
C CYS A 260 17.11 16.07 -25.47
N ASN A 261 16.28 16.51 -26.42
CA ASN A 261 16.17 17.91 -26.81
C ASN A 261 15.26 18.77 -25.90
N GLU A 262 14.82 18.26 -24.75
CA GLU A 262 14.02 19.05 -23.81
C GLU A 262 14.91 20.09 -23.10
N ASP A 263 14.56 21.37 -23.23
CA ASP A 263 15.30 22.51 -22.69
C ASP A 263 14.45 23.38 -21.74
N ALA A 264 13.16 23.08 -21.59
CA ALA A 264 12.30 23.78 -20.66
C ALA A 264 12.75 23.50 -19.22
N ALA A 265 13.34 24.51 -18.56
CA ALA A 265 13.95 24.36 -17.25
C ALA A 265 13.00 23.84 -16.15
N ILE A 266 11.69 24.04 -16.30
CA ILE A 266 10.65 23.44 -15.45
C ILE A 266 10.61 21.92 -15.49
N CYS A 267 10.97 21.32 -16.62
CA CYS A 267 11.04 19.86 -16.77
C CYS A 267 12.39 19.30 -16.30
N LEU A 268 13.40 20.15 -16.12
CA LEU A 268 14.79 19.73 -15.88
C LEU A 268 15.07 19.51 -14.39
N GLN A 269 15.79 18.44 -14.08
CA GLN A 269 16.14 17.97 -12.74
C GLN A 269 17.64 17.67 -12.65
N PHE A 270 18.20 17.79 -11.45
CA PHE A 270 19.58 17.43 -11.18
C PHE A 270 19.67 15.94 -10.83
N HIS A 271 20.24 15.17 -11.75
CA HIS A 271 20.59 13.77 -11.56
C HIS A 271 21.99 13.66 -10.96
N HIS A 272 22.18 12.76 -9.98
CA HIS A 272 23.48 12.51 -9.35
C HIS A 272 24.00 11.14 -9.80
N ASN A 273 25.22 11.08 -10.33
CA ASN A 273 25.82 9.84 -10.85
C ASN A 273 26.67 9.07 -9.80
N GLY A 274 26.52 9.36 -8.50
CA GLY A 274 27.37 8.80 -7.43
C GLY A 274 26.74 8.85 -6.03
N GLU A 275 27.52 8.52 -5.01
CA GLU A 275 27.07 8.52 -3.60
C GLU A 275 26.64 9.93 -3.16
N LYS A 276 25.38 10.03 -2.75
CA LYS A 276 24.70 11.29 -2.45
C LYS A 276 24.96 11.69 -0.99
N ARG A 277 25.43 12.93 -0.76
CA ARG A 277 25.43 13.50 0.60
C ARG A 277 24.05 14.07 0.94
N LEU A 278 23.52 14.95 0.09
CA LEU A 278 22.18 15.56 0.16
C LEU A 278 21.74 15.99 -1.26
N GLY A 279 20.44 16.10 -1.53
CA GLY A 279 19.96 16.62 -2.83
C GLY A 279 20.08 18.15 -2.91
N VAL A 280 20.43 18.68 -4.08
CA VAL A 280 20.55 20.15 -4.32
C VAL A 280 19.33 20.92 -3.81
N GLY A 281 18.10 20.44 -4.06
CA GLY A 281 16.88 21.09 -3.56
C GLY A 281 16.80 21.18 -2.03
N GLN A 282 17.25 20.12 -1.33
CA GLN A 282 17.32 20.10 0.13
C GLN A 282 18.36 21.10 0.66
N MET A 283 19.54 21.18 0.01
CA MET A 283 20.57 22.15 0.39
C MET A 283 20.08 23.60 0.27
N ILE A 284 19.24 23.88 -0.73
CA ILE A 284 18.62 25.20 -0.91
C ILE A 284 17.63 25.48 0.21
N SER A 285 16.73 24.55 0.51
CA SER A 285 15.75 24.67 1.60
C SER A 285 16.44 24.87 2.95
N ASP A 286 17.51 24.12 3.20
CA ASP A 286 18.28 24.17 4.44
C ASP A 286 19.26 25.36 4.48
N SER A 287 19.16 26.28 3.51
CA SER A 287 19.91 27.54 3.47
C SER A 287 21.43 27.39 3.46
N TYR A 288 21.96 26.34 2.81
CA TYR A 288 23.41 26.12 2.68
C TYR A 288 24.14 27.31 2.02
N PRO A 289 25.46 27.47 2.23
CA PRO A 289 26.26 28.45 1.50
C PRO A 289 26.22 28.19 -0.01
N ILE A 290 26.10 29.26 -0.80
CA ILE A 290 25.97 29.14 -2.27
C ILE A 290 27.14 28.36 -2.88
N ALA A 291 28.37 28.57 -2.39
CA ALA A 291 29.55 27.85 -2.87
C ALA A 291 29.44 26.32 -2.70
N GLU A 292 28.82 25.83 -1.62
CA GLU A 292 28.61 24.40 -1.41
C GLU A 292 27.54 23.84 -2.34
N VAL A 293 26.46 24.61 -2.56
CA VAL A 293 25.41 24.26 -3.51
C VAL A 293 25.97 24.18 -4.93
N LEU A 294 26.81 25.15 -5.33
CA LEU A 294 27.48 25.16 -6.64
C LEU A 294 28.39 23.93 -6.83
N ALA A 295 29.22 23.62 -5.84
CA ALA A 295 30.12 22.47 -5.88
C ALA A 295 29.36 21.12 -5.96
N GLU A 296 28.16 21.03 -5.40
CA GLU A 296 27.32 19.84 -5.55
C GLU A 296 26.63 19.78 -6.91
N VAL A 297 26.14 20.92 -7.42
CA VAL A 297 25.51 21.02 -8.74
C VAL A 297 26.50 20.67 -9.86
N GLU A 298 27.78 20.96 -9.71
CA GLU A 298 28.83 20.57 -10.68
C GLU A 298 28.99 19.06 -10.84
N LYS A 299 28.61 18.27 -9.83
CA LYS A 299 28.62 16.81 -9.90
C LYS A 299 27.35 16.24 -10.54
N CYS A 300 26.35 17.09 -10.78
CA CYS A 300 25.05 16.67 -11.27
C CYS A 300 24.99 16.75 -12.80
N VAL A 301 24.31 15.77 -13.40
CA VAL A 301 23.86 15.83 -14.80
C VAL A 301 22.46 16.42 -14.83
N VAL A 302 22.18 17.30 -15.80
CA VAL A 302 20.83 17.85 -16.00
C VAL A 302 20.05 16.91 -16.90
N LEU A 303 18.94 16.37 -16.41
CA LEU A 303 18.03 15.50 -17.16
C LEU A 303 16.61 16.05 -17.10
N CYS A 304 15.82 15.92 -18.17
CA CYS A 304 14.38 16.15 -18.08
C CYS A 304 13.72 15.10 -17.19
N ALA A 305 12.50 15.36 -16.72
CA ALA A 305 11.79 14.50 -15.79
C ALA A 305 11.58 13.09 -16.35
N ASN A 306 11.30 12.97 -17.66
CA ASN A 306 11.19 11.68 -18.34
C ASN A 306 12.54 10.93 -18.32
N CYS A 307 13.62 11.52 -18.82
CA CYS A 307 14.95 10.89 -18.84
C CYS A 307 15.46 10.58 -17.41
N HIS A 308 15.22 11.47 -16.45
CA HIS A 308 15.57 11.24 -15.06
C HIS A 308 14.85 10.03 -14.47
N ARG A 309 13.58 9.80 -14.83
CA ARG A 309 12.85 8.60 -14.40
C ARG A 309 13.42 7.33 -15.02
N LYS A 310 13.77 7.35 -16.30
CA LYS A 310 14.39 6.21 -16.98
C LYS A 310 15.68 5.76 -16.28
N GLU A 311 16.50 6.69 -15.80
CA GLU A 311 17.71 6.37 -15.03
C GLU A 311 17.44 5.71 -13.67
N HIS A 312 16.31 6.03 -13.02
CA HIS A 312 15.90 5.43 -11.74
C HIS A 312 14.92 4.27 -11.91
N TYR A 313 14.61 3.89 -13.14
CA TYR A 313 13.65 2.83 -13.41
C TYR A 313 14.31 1.47 -13.23
N GLU A 314 14.07 0.85 -12.07
CA GLU A 314 14.45 -0.53 -11.84
C GLU A 314 13.43 -1.47 -12.51
N VAL A 315 13.90 -2.25 -13.47
CA VAL A 315 13.12 -3.29 -14.17
C VAL A 315 12.47 -4.20 -13.13
N VAL A 316 11.14 -4.36 -13.21
CA VAL A 316 10.43 -5.24 -12.29
C VAL A 316 10.78 -6.69 -12.63
N PRO A 317 11.24 -7.53 -11.67
CA PRO A 317 11.59 -8.91 -11.97
C PRO A 317 10.42 -9.66 -12.62
N GLY A 318 10.64 -10.19 -13.83
CA GLY A 318 9.62 -10.89 -14.64
C GLY A 318 9.48 -10.37 -16.07
N GLU A 319 10.08 -9.22 -16.41
CA GLU A 319 10.24 -8.80 -17.80
C GLU A 319 11.37 -9.60 -18.47
N SER A 320 11.00 -10.60 -19.27
CA SER A 320 11.84 -10.94 -20.43
C SER A 320 11.72 -9.76 -21.41
N PRO A 321 12.82 -9.16 -21.88
CA PRO A 321 12.75 -8.27 -23.02
C PRO A 321 12.11 -9.08 -24.15
N SER A 322 11.01 -8.60 -24.73
CA SER A 322 10.59 -9.11 -26.03
C SER A 322 11.74 -8.80 -26.98
N GLU A 323 12.53 -9.82 -27.30
CA GLU A 323 13.52 -9.76 -28.37
C GLU A 323 12.80 -9.36 -29.67
N GLU A 324 13.38 -8.37 -30.34
CA GLU A 324 12.90 -7.71 -31.57
C GLU A 324 12.56 -8.67 -32.72
#